data_AF-A0A6B3GY85-F1
#
_entry.id   AF-A0A6B3GY85-F1
#
_cell.length_a   1.000
_cell.length_b   1.000
_cell.length_c   1.000
_cell.angle_alpha   90.00
_cell.angle_beta   90.00
_cell.angle_gamma   90.00
#
_symmetry.space_group_name_H-M   'P 1'
#
loop_
_entity.id
_entity.type
_entity.pdbx_description
1 polymer ?
#
loop_
_entity_poly.entity_id
_entity_poly.type
_entity_poly.pdbx_seq_one_letter_code
_entity_poly.pdbx_strand_id
1 'polypeptide(L)'
;LMLLLAACGKSAQVPLQSWLGDAMEGPTPVSALIHAATMVTAGVYLIVRSGAIFNAAPDAQLVVVIVGAVTLIFGAIVGCAKDDIKKALAGSTMSQIGYMILAAGLGPIGYIFAIMHLVTHGFFKAGLFLGA
;
A
#
# COMPACT_ATOMS: atom_id res chain seq x y z
N LEU A 1 -8.72 -4.27 -14.86
CA LEU A 1 -8.64 -5.15 -13.65
C LEU A 1 -7.33 -5.93 -13.54
N MET A 2 -6.74 -6.49 -14.62
CA MET A 2 -5.46 -7.21 -14.51
C MET A 2 -4.30 -6.34 -13.97
N LEU A 3 -4.23 -5.06 -14.35
CA LEU A 3 -3.28 -4.10 -13.77
C LEU A 3 -3.51 -3.89 -12.28
N LEU A 4 -4.77 -3.87 -11.83
CA LEU A 4 -5.10 -3.79 -10.41
C LEU A 4 -4.68 -5.07 -9.69
N LEU A 5 -4.89 -6.24 -10.26
CA LEU A 5 -4.43 -7.50 -9.67
C LEU A 5 -2.91 -7.53 -9.50
N ALA A 6 -2.16 -7.07 -10.51
CA ALA A 6 -0.71 -6.93 -10.42
C ALA A 6 -0.29 -5.91 -9.33
N ALA A 7 -0.99 -4.78 -9.23
CA ALA A 7 -0.78 -3.82 -8.15
C ALA A 7 -1.02 -4.47 -6.79
N CYS A 8 -2.14 -5.19 -6.61
CA CYS A 8 -2.49 -5.85 -5.35
C CYS A 8 -1.40 -6.81 -4.89
N GLY A 9 -0.83 -7.59 -5.79
CA GLY A 9 0.26 -8.52 -5.47
C GLY A 9 1.51 -7.81 -4.98
N LYS A 10 1.90 -6.70 -5.61
CA LYS A 10 3.11 -5.94 -5.20
C LYS A 10 2.90 -5.05 -3.98
N SER A 11 1.68 -4.54 -3.77
CA SER A 11 1.36 -3.60 -2.70
C SER A 11 0.51 -4.18 -1.57
N ALA A 12 0.44 -5.50 -1.49
CA ALA A 12 -0.25 -6.24 -0.42
C ALA A 12 -1.69 -5.78 -0.20
N GLN A 13 -2.44 -5.57 -1.28
CA GLN A 13 -3.86 -5.24 -1.20
C GLN A 13 -4.70 -6.50 -1.15
N VAL A 14 -5.90 -6.41 -0.60
CA VAL A 14 -6.87 -7.50 -0.61
C VAL A 14 -7.18 -7.92 -2.06
N PRO A 15 -7.15 -9.23 -2.40
CA PRO A 15 -7.01 -10.40 -1.52
C PRO A 15 -5.59 -10.97 -1.37
N LEU A 16 -4.56 -10.27 -1.85
CA LEU A 16 -3.15 -10.71 -1.85
C LEU A 16 -2.33 -10.05 -0.73
N GLN A 17 -2.95 -9.71 0.39
CA GLN A 17 -2.34 -8.95 1.48
C GLN A 17 -1.49 -9.81 2.45
N SER A 18 -1.68 -11.13 2.47
CA SER A 18 -1.14 -12.01 3.51
C SER A 18 0.38 -12.02 3.59
N TRP A 19 1.08 -11.97 2.46
CA TRP A 19 2.54 -12.11 2.39
C TRP A 19 3.30 -11.01 3.15
N LEU A 20 2.70 -9.82 3.33
CA LEU A 20 3.40 -8.68 3.91
C LEU A 20 3.69 -8.87 5.41
N GLY A 21 2.83 -9.62 6.11
CA GLY A 21 3.07 -9.95 7.53
C GLY A 21 4.26 -10.89 7.71
N ASP A 22 4.41 -11.84 6.78
CA ASP A 22 5.48 -12.84 6.79
C ASP A 22 6.84 -12.24 6.38
N ALA A 23 6.83 -11.13 5.63
CA ALA A 23 8.05 -10.40 5.25
C ALA A 23 8.87 -9.86 6.45
N MET A 24 8.29 -9.87 7.66
CA MET A 24 8.95 -9.44 8.90
C MET A 24 9.97 -10.42 9.45
N GLU A 25 10.07 -11.63 8.89
CA GLU A 25 11.15 -12.57 9.18
C GLU A 25 12.53 -12.07 8.70
N GLY A 26 12.53 -11.15 7.73
CA GLY A 26 13.75 -10.55 7.21
C GLY A 26 14.44 -9.59 8.19
N PRO A 27 15.73 -9.26 7.97
CA PRO A 27 16.43 -8.24 8.74
C PRO A 27 15.70 -6.89 8.70
N THR A 28 15.77 -6.13 9.79
CA THR A 28 15.06 -4.84 9.93
C THR A 28 15.36 -3.85 8.78
N PRO A 29 16.61 -3.69 8.29
CA PRO A 29 16.89 -2.79 7.17
C PRO A 29 16.24 -3.24 5.85
N VAL A 30 16.08 -4.56 5.65
CA VAL A 30 15.40 -5.11 4.47
C VAL A 30 13.90 -4.84 4.57
N SER A 31 13.32 -5.04 5.76
CA SER A 31 11.92 -4.68 6.04
C SER A 31 11.68 -3.18 5.79
N ALA A 32 12.57 -2.31 6.26
CA ALA A 32 12.50 -0.86 6.00
C ALA A 32 12.47 -0.56 4.49
N LEU A 33 13.35 -1.17 3.70
CA LEU A 33 13.41 -0.94 2.26
C LEU A 33 12.14 -1.41 1.53
N ILE A 34 11.65 -2.61 1.87
CA ILE A 34 10.45 -3.22 1.26
C ILE A 34 9.19 -2.42 1.61
N HIS A 35 9.07 -2.00 2.87
CA HIS A 35 7.87 -1.35 3.40
C HIS A 35 7.83 0.15 3.17
N ALA A 36 8.97 0.82 2.97
CA ALA A 36 8.98 2.27 2.82
C ALA A 36 9.17 2.72 1.37
N ALA A 37 10.14 2.16 0.65
CA ALA A 37 10.64 2.79 -0.56
C ALA A 37 10.38 2.01 -1.86
N THR A 38 10.39 0.67 -1.83
CA THR A 38 10.54 -0.12 -3.06
C THR A 38 9.33 -0.95 -3.44
N MET A 39 9.04 -2.01 -2.69
CA MET A 39 8.13 -3.06 -3.15
C MET A 39 6.68 -2.59 -3.12
N VAL A 40 6.20 -2.13 -1.96
CA VAL A 40 4.79 -1.76 -1.78
C VAL A 40 4.40 -0.49 -2.54
N THR A 41 5.35 0.42 -2.73
CA THR A 41 5.18 1.69 -3.46
C THR A 41 5.02 1.47 -4.96
N ALA A 42 5.61 0.40 -5.51
CA ALA A 42 5.51 0.05 -6.92
C ALA A 42 4.06 -0.21 -7.38
N GLY A 43 3.22 -0.80 -6.53
CA GLY A 43 1.80 -1.03 -6.86
C GLY A 43 1.01 0.28 -6.96
N VAL A 44 1.25 1.24 -6.06
CA VAL A 44 0.66 2.58 -6.12
C VAL A 44 1.12 3.31 -7.38
N TYR A 45 2.43 3.29 -7.66
CA TYR A 45 3.00 3.90 -8.85
C TYR A 45 2.38 3.32 -10.14
N LEU A 46 2.19 2.00 -10.21
CA LEU A 46 1.56 1.34 -11.36
C LEU A 46 0.15 1.89 -11.64
N ILE A 47 -0.69 2.03 -10.61
CA ILE A 47 -2.05 2.56 -10.76
C ILE A 47 -2.00 4.01 -11.25
N VAL A 48 -1.21 4.86 -10.60
CA VAL A 48 -1.08 6.28 -10.95
C VAL A 48 -0.54 6.44 -12.38
N ARG A 49 0.50 5.67 -12.75
CA ARG A 49 1.11 5.74 -14.09
C ARG A 49 0.19 5.19 -15.18
N SER A 50 -0.68 4.25 -14.82
CA SER A 50 -1.75 3.74 -15.69
C SER A 50 -3.01 4.62 -15.67
N GLY A 51 -2.94 5.84 -15.14
CA GLY A 51 -4.10 6.71 -14.94
C GLY A 51 -4.93 6.96 -16.20
N ALA A 52 -4.32 7.01 -17.40
CA ALA A 52 -5.07 7.13 -18.65
C ALA A 52 -6.04 5.95 -18.88
N ILE A 53 -5.65 4.73 -18.49
CA ILE A 53 -6.46 3.52 -18.60
C ILE A 53 -7.59 3.54 -17.57
N PHE A 54 -7.28 3.88 -16.31
CA PHE A 54 -8.28 3.90 -15.24
C PHE A 54 -9.29 5.05 -15.39
N ASN A 55 -8.85 6.22 -15.87
CA ASN A 55 -9.75 7.33 -16.18
C ASN A 55 -10.73 6.99 -17.33
N ALA A 56 -10.34 6.11 -18.25
CA ALA A 56 -11.18 5.64 -19.34
C ALA A 56 -12.08 4.44 -18.94
N ALA A 57 -11.91 3.89 -17.74
CA ALA A 57 -12.64 2.72 -17.26
C ALA A 57 -13.20 2.97 -15.83
N PRO A 58 -14.31 3.72 -15.70
CA PRO A 58 -14.87 4.13 -14.41
C PRO A 58 -15.14 2.96 -13.45
N ASP A 59 -15.65 1.83 -13.97
CA ASP A 59 -15.91 0.64 -13.14
C ASP A 59 -14.61 0.06 -12.58
N ALA A 60 -13.55 -0.01 -13.40
CA ALA A 60 -12.25 -0.48 -12.94
C ALA A 60 -11.64 0.46 -11.89
N GLN A 61 -11.84 1.78 -12.07
CA GLN A 61 -11.41 2.80 -11.10
C GLN A 61 -12.19 2.70 -9.78
N LEU A 62 -13.49 2.45 -9.82
CA LEU A 62 -14.30 2.20 -8.63
C LEU A 62 -13.77 0.97 -7.86
N VAL A 63 -13.38 -0.10 -8.56
CA VAL A 63 -12.80 -1.29 -7.91
C VAL A 63 -11.46 -0.95 -7.22
N VAL A 64 -10.64 -0.06 -7.79
CA VAL A 64 -9.41 0.44 -7.11
C VAL A 64 -9.77 1.11 -5.78
N VAL A 65 -10.80 1.98 -5.76
CA VAL A 65 -11.26 2.65 -4.54
C VAL A 65 -11.73 1.64 -3.50
N ILE A 66 -12.55 0.67 -3.90
CA ILE A 66 -13.05 -0.38 -3.00
C ILE A 66 -11.90 -1.20 -2.41
N VAL A 67 -10.95 -1.65 -3.23
CA VAL A 67 -9.81 -2.43 -2.76
C VAL A 67 -8.94 -1.62 -1.79
N GLY A 68 -8.69 -0.35 -2.07
CA GLY A 68 -7.96 0.54 -1.17
C GLY A 68 -8.68 0.73 0.17
N ALA A 69 -9.99 0.97 0.14
CA ALA A 69 -10.83 1.14 1.33
C ALA A 69 -10.88 -0.11 2.21
N VAL A 70 -11.03 -1.28 1.61
CA VAL A 70 -11.04 -2.54 2.36
C VAL A 70 -9.65 -2.81 2.96
N THR A 71 -8.59 -2.62 2.17
CA THR A 71 -7.22 -2.87 2.62
C THR A 71 -6.81 -1.93 3.75
N LEU A 72 -7.19 -0.65 3.67
CA LEU A 72 -6.79 0.32 4.70
C LEU A 72 -7.39 -0.02 6.07
N ILE A 73 -8.67 -0.43 6.09
CA ILE A 73 -9.37 -0.83 7.31
C ILE A 73 -8.80 -2.16 7.82
N PHE A 74 -8.64 -3.14 6.93
CA PHE A 74 -8.11 -4.45 7.30
C PHE A 74 -6.70 -4.36 7.89
N GLY A 75 -5.80 -3.59 7.25
CA GLY A 75 -4.44 -3.37 7.74
C GLY A 75 -4.41 -2.68 9.10
N ALA A 76 -5.31 -1.72 9.35
CA ALA A 76 -5.41 -1.05 10.64
C ALA A 76 -5.83 -2.02 11.75
N ILE A 77 -6.87 -2.83 11.50
CA ILE A 77 -7.35 -3.85 12.45
C ILE A 77 -6.23 -4.86 12.75
N VAL A 78 -5.58 -5.40 11.71
CA VAL A 78 -4.50 -6.37 11.88
C VAL A 78 -3.33 -5.75 12.64
N GLY A 79 -2.91 -4.54 12.29
CA GLY A 79 -1.79 -3.85 12.93
C GLY A 79 -2.00 -3.63 14.43
N CYS A 80 -3.23 -3.27 14.85
CA CYS A 80 -3.58 -3.10 16.26
C CYS A 80 -3.66 -4.42 17.05
N ALA A 81 -3.78 -5.56 16.37
CA ALA A 81 -3.93 -6.88 16.98
C ALA A 81 -2.60 -7.66 17.08
N LYS A 82 -1.46 -7.07 16.70
CA LYS A 82 -0.14 -7.73 16.78
C LYS A 82 0.67 -7.20 17.96
N ASP A 83 1.17 -8.12 18.77
CA ASP A 83 2.05 -7.81 19.90
C ASP A 83 3.51 -7.57 19.48
N ASP A 84 3.91 -8.10 18.32
CA ASP A 84 5.25 -7.88 17.74
C ASP A 84 5.30 -6.56 16.97
N ILE A 85 6.29 -5.71 17.30
CA ILE A 85 6.40 -4.37 16.73
C ILE A 85 6.60 -4.40 15.20
N LYS A 86 7.37 -5.33 14.66
CA LYS A 86 7.59 -5.42 13.21
C LYS A 86 6.29 -5.82 12.50
N LYS A 87 5.56 -6.80 13.04
CA LYS A 87 4.26 -7.22 12.51
C LYS A 87 3.19 -6.11 12.63
N ALA A 88 3.19 -5.35 13.72
CA ALA A 88 2.34 -4.16 13.85
C ALA A 88 2.72 -3.07 12.82
N LEU A 89 4.03 -2.88 12.58
CA LEU A 89 4.53 -1.98 11.54
C LEU A 89 4.18 -2.46 10.13
N ALA A 90 4.15 -3.77 9.87
CA ALA A 90 3.69 -4.34 8.60
C ALA A 90 2.19 -4.10 8.38
N GLY A 91 1.35 -4.33 9.40
CA GLY A 91 -0.09 -4.03 9.34
C GLY A 91 -0.38 -2.55 9.08
N SER A 92 0.36 -1.66 9.74
CA SER A 92 0.23 -0.22 9.46
C SER A 92 0.75 0.17 8.07
N THR A 93 1.79 -0.47 7.52
CA THR A 93 2.17 -0.29 6.10
C THR A 93 1.03 -0.72 5.17
N MET A 94 0.43 -1.89 5.40
CA MET A 94 -0.73 -2.35 4.62
C MET A 94 -1.85 -1.30 4.64
N SER A 95 -2.12 -0.73 5.82
CA SER A 95 -3.13 0.33 5.97
C SER A 95 -2.79 1.60 5.17
N GLN A 96 -1.56 2.09 5.29
CA GLN A 96 -1.12 3.32 4.61
C GLN A 96 -1.08 3.17 3.10
N ILE A 97 -0.66 2.01 2.59
CA ILE A 97 -0.70 1.73 1.16
C ILE A 97 -2.14 1.61 0.66
N GLY A 98 -3.06 1.09 1.49
CA GLY A 98 -4.51 1.14 1.22
C GLY A 98 -5.03 2.57 1.05
N TYR A 99 -4.59 3.52 1.89
CA TYR A 99 -4.90 4.95 1.71
C TYR A 99 -4.41 5.48 0.36
N MET A 100 -3.19 5.12 -0.06
CA MET A 100 -2.63 5.57 -1.33
C MET A 100 -3.34 4.96 -2.54
N ILE A 101 -3.73 3.69 -2.47
CA ILE A 101 -4.51 3.02 -3.52
C ILE A 101 -5.91 3.63 -3.61
N LEU A 102 -6.56 3.90 -2.47
CA LEU A 102 -7.83 4.61 -2.44
C LEU A 102 -7.71 5.98 -3.09
N ALA A 103 -6.70 6.77 -2.68
CA ALA A 103 -6.44 8.08 -3.27
C ALA A 103 -6.20 7.99 -4.78
N ALA A 104 -5.42 7.03 -5.25
CA ALA A 104 -5.22 6.81 -6.68
C ALA A 104 -6.54 6.47 -7.41
N GLY A 105 -7.46 5.74 -6.76
CA GLY A 105 -8.79 5.47 -7.29
C GLY A 105 -9.67 6.72 -7.48
N LEU A 106 -9.38 7.84 -6.82
CA LEU A 106 -10.14 9.10 -6.95
C LEU A 106 -9.77 9.90 -8.22
N GLY A 107 -8.92 9.37 -9.09
CA GLY A 107 -8.59 9.98 -10.37
C GLY A 107 -7.56 11.11 -10.30
N PRO A 108 -7.57 12.09 -11.23
CA PRO A 108 -6.48 13.04 -11.41
C PRO A 108 -6.02 13.79 -10.16
N ILE A 109 -6.98 14.29 -9.36
CA ILE A 109 -6.67 14.97 -8.10
C ILE A 109 -6.11 13.97 -7.08
N GLY A 110 -6.71 12.77 -7.03
CA GLY A 110 -6.30 11.68 -6.16
C GLY A 110 -4.89 11.16 -6.42
N TYR A 111 -4.45 11.14 -7.69
CA TYR A 111 -3.08 10.76 -8.06
C TYR A 111 -2.02 11.62 -7.39
N ILE A 112 -2.27 12.93 -7.28
CA ILE A 112 -1.35 13.88 -6.63
C ILE A 112 -1.21 13.52 -5.15
N PHE A 113 -2.34 13.29 -4.46
CA PHE A 113 -2.35 12.91 -3.05
C PHE A 113 -1.74 11.53 -2.80
N ALA A 114 -1.96 10.57 -3.70
CA ALA A 114 -1.37 9.24 -3.63
C ALA A 114 0.16 9.31 -3.68
N ILE A 115 0.72 10.08 -4.60
CA ILE A 115 2.19 10.24 -4.72
C ILE A 115 2.77 11.08 -3.58
N MET A 116 2.10 12.16 -3.17
CA MET A 116 2.53 12.95 -2.02
C MET A 116 2.61 12.08 -0.75
N HIS A 117 1.56 11.30 -0.49
CA HIS A 117 1.53 10.38 0.66
C HIS A 117 2.57 9.26 0.50
N LEU A 118 2.79 8.73 -0.70
CA LEU A 118 3.84 7.75 -0.95
C LEU A 118 5.23 8.26 -0.55
N VAL A 119 5.53 9.53 -0.84
CA VAL A 119 6.79 10.17 -0.43
C VAL A 119 6.86 10.31 1.09
N THR A 120 5.84 10.87 1.73
CA THR A 120 5.85 11.05 3.20
C THR A 120 5.96 9.72 3.94
N HIS A 121 5.25 8.69 3.45
CA HIS A 121 5.36 7.31 3.92
C HIS A 121 6.76 6.75 3.79
N GLY A 122 7.43 6.96 2.66
CA GLY A 122 8.82 6.55 2.49
C GLY A 122 9.73 7.06 3.60
N PHE A 123 9.55 8.30 4.04
CA PHE A 123 10.32 8.86 5.16
C PHE A 123 9.91 8.26 6.51
N PHE A 124 8.64 8.37 6.89
CA PHE A 124 8.24 7.98 8.25
C PHE A 124 8.31 6.47 8.47
N LYS A 125 8.03 5.64 7.45
CA LYS A 125 8.12 4.19 7.63
C LYS A 125 9.53 3.68 7.70
N ALA A 126 10.45 4.24 6.91
CA ALA A 126 11.86 3.89 7.03
C ALA A 126 12.37 4.23 8.45
N GLY A 127 12.02 5.42 8.96
CA GLY A 127 12.37 5.83 10.32
C GLY A 127 11.81 4.89 11.40
N LEU A 128 10.52 4.53 11.32
CA LEU A 128 9.90 3.61 12.27
C LEU A 128 10.52 2.21 12.26
N PHE A 129 10.83 1.67 11.09
CA PHE A 129 11.48 0.36 11.02
C PHE A 129 12.92 0.40 11.51
N LEU A 130 13.71 1.40 11.13
CA LEU A 130 15.10 1.50 11.59
C LEU A 130 15.23 1.80 13.10
N GLY A 131 14.17 2.31 13.72
CA GLY A 131 14.10 2.52 15.18
C GLY A 131 13.50 1.35 15.98
N ALA A 132 13.09 0.26 15.34
CA ALA A 132 12.46 -0.91 15.97
C ALA A 132 13.37 -2.14 16.00
#